data_AF-A0A398CYG5-F1
#
_entry.id   AF-A0A398CYG5-F1
#
_cell.length_a   1.000
_cell.length_b   1.000
_cell.length_c   1.000
_cell.angle_alpha   90.00
_cell.angle_beta   90.00
_cell.angle_gamma   90.00
#
_symmetry.space_group_name_H-M   'P 1'
#
loop_
_entity.id
_entity.type
_entity.pdbx_description
1 polymer ?
#
loop_
_entity_poly.entity_id
_entity_poly.type
_entity_poly.pdbx_seq_one_letter_code
_entity_poly.pdbx_strand_id
1 'polypeptide(L)'
;MAKYLQLDVAKPIQSRFGDAKGRWSSSYIEALDRNSLISGYPDGSFRPGNNIPRLEAVTLINRMLFRGPLTNVSPSFPDVQKSNWGFGYVEEASRSHESTRNSDGSEVFVKSIEDNLQ
;
A
#
# COMPACT_ATOMS: atom_id res chain seq x y z
N MET A 1 6.11 8.85 -1.11
CA MET A 1 4.72 8.79 -0.58
C MET A 1 4.29 10.08 0.11
N ALA A 2 4.65 10.36 1.37
CA ALA A 2 4.09 11.52 2.10
C ALA A 2 4.26 12.88 1.39
N LYS A 3 5.43 13.11 0.77
CA LYS A 3 5.68 14.31 -0.05
C LYS A 3 4.80 14.36 -1.31
N TYR A 4 4.65 13.24 -1.99
CA TYR A 4 3.81 13.13 -3.20
C TYR A 4 2.35 13.44 -2.88
N LEU A 5 1.88 12.91 -1.75
CA LEU A 5 0.54 13.15 -1.21
C LEU A 5 0.39 14.50 -0.50
N GLN A 6 1.45 15.31 -0.45
CA GLN A 6 1.48 16.62 0.20
C GLN A 6 0.98 16.58 1.66
N LEU A 7 1.30 15.52 2.39
CA LEU A 7 0.89 15.35 3.78
C LEU A 7 1.64 16.31 4.70
N ASP A 8 0.98 16.71 5.78
CA ASP A 8 1.63 17.42 6.88
C ASP A 8 2.60 16.48 7.63
N VAL A 9 3.89 16.73 7.41
CA VAL A 9 5.02 16.02 8.03
C VAL A 9 5.60 16.75 9.24
N ALA A 10 4.81 17.63 9.87
CA ALA A 10 5.16 18.22 11.15
C ALA A 10 5.54 17.14 12.18
N LYS A 11 6.50 17.50 13.04
CA LYS A 11 6.94 16.63 14.12
C LYS A 11 5.75 16.30 15.03
N PRO A 12 5.44 15.02 15.28
CA PRO A 12 4.30 14.65 16.09
C PRO A 12 4.50 15.04 17.56
N ILE A 13 3.40 15.40 18.23
CA ILE A 13 3.38 15.70 19.68
C ILE A 13 3.67 14.41 20.48
N GLN A 14 3.11 13.29 20.05
CA GLN A 14 3.38 11.95 20.57
C GLN A 14 3.74 11.02 19.41
N SER A 15 4.86 10.30 19.53
CA SER A 15 5.27 9.30 18.54
C SER A 15 4.65 7.96 18.91
N ARG A 16 3.91 7.36 17.96
CA ARG A 16 3.33 6.03 18.10
C ARG A 16 4.40 4.95 18.10
N PHE A 17 5.44 5.11 17.28
CA PHE A 17 6.46 4.07 17.07
C PHE A 17 7.76 4.40 17.82
N GLY A 18 7.95 3.76 18.97
CA GLY A 18 9.14 3.98 19.81
C GLY A 18 10.46 3.69 19.10
N ASP A 19 10.47 2.70 18.20
CA ASP A 19 11.64 2.27 17.42
C ASP A 19 11.95 3.17 16.20
N ALA A 20 11.03 4.06 15.85
CA ALA A 20 11.23 5.10 14.85
C ALA A 20 11.71 6.44 15.45
N LYS A 21 11.66 6.60 16.78
CA LYS A 21 12.01 7.86 17.46
C LYS A 21 13.45 8.28 17.16
N GLY A 22 13.63 9.56 16.83
CA GLY A 22 14.95 10.15 16.55
C GLY A 22 15.50 9.83 15.15
N ARG A 23 14.83 9.00 14.35
CA ARG A 23 15.20 8.78 12.95
C ARG A 23 14.69 9.92 12.07
N TRP A 24 15.43 10.22 11.00
CA TRP A 24 15.03 11.20 9.98
C TRP A 24 13.64 10.88 9.36
N SER A 25 13.27 9.60 9.32
CA SER A 25 12.01 9.11 8.77
C SER A 25 10.84 9.17 9.76
N SER A 26 11.07 9.51 11.04
CA SER A 26 10.05 9.45 12.10
C SER A 26 8.80 10.26 11.74
N SER A 27 8.93 11.54 11.38
CA SER A 27 7.77 12.37 11.04
C SER A 27 7.03 11.90 9.79
N TYR A 28 7.74 11.26 8.85
CA TYR A 28 7.14 10.71 7.64
C TYR A 28 6.30 9.47 7.93
N ILE A 29 6.84 8.55 8.74
CA ILE A 29 6.13 7.35 9.18
C ILE A 29 4.86 7.76 9.92
N GLU A 30 4.98 8.70 10.85
CA GLU A 30 3.84 9.16 11.66
C GLU A 30 2.79 9.89 10.81
N ALA A 31 3.20 10.67 9.80
CA ALA A 31 2.26 11.29 8.87
C ALA A 31 1.50 10.25 8.04
N LEU A 32 2.17 9.19 7.56
CA LEU A 32 1.53 8.13 6.79
C LEU A 32 0.58 7.29 7.65
N ASP A 33 0.94 7.01 8.90
CA ASP A 33 0.11 6.26 9.84
C ASP A 33 -1.16 7.03 10.23
N ARG A 34 -1.05 8.34 10.54
CA ARG A 34 -2.22 9.20 10.82
C ARG A 34 -3.20 9.28 9.65
N ASN A 35 -2.70 9.18 8.42
CA ASN A 35 -3.52 9.16 7.20
C ASN A 35 -3.96 7.75 6.79
N SER A 36 -3.77 6.74 7.65
CA SER A 36 -4.17 5.34 7.42
C SER A 36 -3.56 4.69 6.17
N LEU A 37 -2.40 5.19 5.71
CA LEU A 37 -1.71 4.64 4.53
C LEU A 37 -0.80 3.46 4.89
N ILE A 38 -0.26 3.49 6.11
CA ILE A 38 0.55 2.42 6.70
C ILE A 38 0.01 2.07 8.08
N SER A 39 0.48 0.95 8.63
CA SER A 39 0.25 0.58 10.01
C SER A 39 1.48 -0.17 10.52
N GLY A 40 1.77 -0.03 11.81
CA GLY A 40 2.82 -0.83 12.45
C GLY A 40 2.38 -2.26 12.75
N TYR A 41 3.26 -2.99 13.40
CA TYR A 41 3.03 -4.35 13.83
C TYR A 41 2.18 -4.40 15.11
N PRO A 42 1.55 -5.55 15.42
CA PRO A 42 0.74 -5.72 16.64
C PRO A 42 1.48 -5.47 17.96
N ASP A 43 2.82 -5.58 17.94
CA ASP A 43 3.71 -5.30 19.07
C ASP A 43 3.97 -3.79 19.28
N GLY A 44 3.40 -2.92 18.43
CA GLY A 44 3.57 -1.46 18.49
C GLY A 44 4.84 -0.94 17.80
N SER A 45 5.62 -1.80 17.15
CA SER A 45 6.80 -1.39 16.37
C SER A 45 6.46 -1.01 14.92
N PHE A 46 7.34 -0.24 14.27
CA PHE A 46 7.28 -0.01 12.81
C PHE A 46 8.41 -0.71 12.03
N ARG A 47 9.53 -0.99 12.70
CA ARG A 47 10.74 -1.64 12.17
C ARG A 47 11.37 -0.92 10.96
N PRO A 48 11.64 0.41 11.05
CA PRO A 48 12.10 1.23 9.92
C PRO A 48 13.47 0.86 9.34
N GLY A 49 14.23 -0.01 10.02
CA GLY A 49 15.53 -0.50 9.53
C GLY A 49 15.45 -1.84 8.79
N ASN A 50 14.28 -2.48 8.75
CA ASN A 50 14.10 -3.76 8.09
C ASN A 50 13.91 -3.59 6.59
N ASN A 51 14.27 -4.62 5.83
CA ASN A 51 13.92 -4.72 4.42
C ASN A 51 12.41 -4.89 4.28
N ILE A 52 11.82 -4.20 3.30
CA ILE A 52 10.40 -4.33 2.96
C ILE A 52 10.19 -5.49 1.97
N PRO A 53 9.30 -6.46 2.25
CA PRO A 53 8.90 -7.47 1.28
C PRO A 53 8.22 -6.87 0.04
N ARG A 54 8.36 -7.51 -1.13
CA ARG A 54 7.74 -7.06 -2.38
C ARG A 54 6.22 -6.86 -2.26
N LEU A 55 5.56 -7.75 -1.51
CA LEU A 55 4.13 -7.69 -1.25
C LEU A 55 3.72 -6.41 -0.51
N GLU A 56 4.44 -6.06 0.54
CA GLU A 56 4.18 -4.82 1.29
C GLU A 56 4.50 -3.58 0.45
N ALA A 57 5.57 -3.63 -0.35
CA ALA A 57 5.93 -2.54 -1.25
C ALA A 57 4.85 -2.27 -2.31
N VAL A 58 4.29 -3.32 -2.95
CA VAL A 58 3.23 -3.14 -3.95
C VAL A 58 1.94 -2.62 -3.33
N THR A 59 1.57 -3.11 -2.13
CA THR A 59 0.44 -2.57 -1.37
C THR A 59 0.62 -1.08 -1.07
N LEU A 60 1.82 -0.68 -0.64
CA LEU A 60 2.13 0.71 -0.33
C LEU A 60 1.97 1.60 -1.58
N ILE A 61 2.53 1.18 -2.72
CA ILE A 61 2.42 1.94 -3.97
C ILE A 61 0.97 2.07 -4.41
N ASN A 62 0.17 1.00 -4.37
CA ASN A 62 -1.24 1.06 -4.75
C ASN A 62 -2.04 2.01 -3.85
N ARG A 63 -1.84 1.94 -2.52
CA ARG A 63 -2.48 2.89 -1.59
C ARG A 63 -2.09 4.33 -1.85
N MET A 64 -0.82 4.59 -2.21
CA MET A 64 -0.37 5.95 -2.58
C MET A 64 -1.13 6.50 -3.78
N LEU A 65 -1.45 5.63 -4.74
CA LEU A 65 -2.13 5.98 -5.98
C LEU A 65 -3.65 5.85 -5.87
N PHE A 66 -4.16 5.53 -4.67
CA PHE A 66 -5.58 5.27 -4.40
C PHE A 66 -6.18 4.15 -5.26
N ARG A 67 -5.38 3.13 -5.57
CA ARG A 67 -5.74 1.97 -6.40
C ARG A 67 -5.98 0.71 -5.57
N GLY A 68 -6.91 -0.12 -6.03
CA GLY A 68 -7.19 -1.45 -5.50
C GLY A 68 -7.62 -1.50 -4.02
N PRO A 69 -7.70 -2.70 -3.44
CA PRO A 69 -7.32 -3.98 -4.05
C PRO A 69 -8.29 -4.40 -5.16
N LEU A 70 -7.77 -5.07 -6.18
CA LEU A 70 -8.59 -5.63 -7.25
C LEU A 70 -9.30 -6.91 -6.79
N THR A 71 -10.56 -7.04 -7.14
CA THR A 71 -11.44 -8.16 -6.76
C THR A 71 -12.04 -8.83 -7.98
N ASN A 72 -12.62 -10.02 -7.77
CA ASN A 72 -13.23 -10.86 -8.81
C ASN A 72 -12.27 -11.28 -9.96
N VAL A 73 -11.00 -11.51 -9.62
CA VAL A 73 -9.97 -11.96 -10.56
C VAL A 73 -9.39 -13.32 -10.16
N SER A 74 -8.81 -14.00 -11.15
CA SER A 74 -8.02 -15.23 -10.95
C SER A 74 -6.54 -14.89 -10.74
N PRO A 75 -5.78 -15.69 -9.98
CA PRO A 75 -4.37 -15.42 -9.73
C PRO A 75 -3.56 -15.43 -11.02
N SER A 76 -2.74 -14.40 -11.21
CA SER A 76 -1.73 -14.35 -12.28
C SER A 76 -0.45 -15.08 -11.90
N PHE A 77 -0.17 -15.19 -10.60
CA PHE A 77 1.07 -15.75 -10.07
C PHE A 77 0.80 -17.00 -9.23
N PRO A 78 1.54 -18.11 -9.44
CA PRO A 78 1.31 -19.37 -8.73
C PRO A 78 1.68 -19.32 -7.24
N ASP A 79 2.56 -18.39 -6.85
CA ASP A 79 3.02 -18.18 -5.47
C ASP A 79 2.17 -17.17 -4.68
N VAL A 80 1.16 -16.55 -5.32
CA VAL A 80 0.24 -15.60 -4.69
C VAL A 80 -1.19 -16.13 -4.77
N GLN A 81 -1.57 -16.95 -3.80
CA GLN A 81 -2.91 -17.51 -3.70
C GLN A 81 -3.96 -16.43 -3.32
N LYS A 82 -5.23 -16.65 -3.70
CA LYS A 82 -6.35 -15.74 -3.37
C LYS A 82 -6.54 -15.48 -1.87
N SER A 83 -6.12 -16.42 -1.02
CA SER A 83 -6.17 -16.31 0.44
C SER A 83 -5.08 -15.40 1.02
N ASN A 84 -4.08 -15.02 0.23
CA ASN A 84 -3.05 -14.09 0.66
C ASN A 84 -3.67 -12.68 0.84
N TRP A 85 -3.39 -12.04 1.97
CA TRP A 85 -3.91 -10.71 2.30
C TRP A 85 -3.61 -9.64 1.23
N GLY A 86 -2.49 -9.76 0.52
CA GLY A 86 -2.07 -8.82 -0.51
C GLY A 86 -2.45 -9.22 -1.93
N PHE A 87 -3.20 -10.31 -2.11
CA PHE A 87 -3.58 -10.86 -3.42
C PHE A 87 -4.13 -9.80 -4.37
N GLY A 88 -5.17 -9.07 -3.95
CA GLY A 88 -5.82 -8.08 -4.81
C GLY A 88 -4.90 -6.91 -5.17
N TYR A 89 -3.92 -6.56 -4.33
CA TYR A 89 -2.93 -5.53 -4.64
C TYR A 89 -1.87 -6.01 -5.62
N VAL A 90 -1.50 -7.30 -5.58
CA VAL A 90 -0.61 -7.89 -6.59
C VAL A 90 -1.31 -7.88 -7.95
N GLU A 91 -2.56 -8.33 -7.99
CA GLU A 91 -3.32 -8.34 -9.24
C GLU A 91 -3.52 -6.92 -9.80
N GLU A 92 -3.88 -5.96 -8.94
CA GLU A 92 -4.02 -4.53 -9.30
C GLU A 92 -2.77 -3.96 -9.99
N ALA A 93 -1.58 -4.31 -9.50
CA ALA A 93 -0.32 -3.79 -10.03
C ALA A 93 0.22 -4.58 -11.24
N SER A 94 -0.36 -5.74 -11.56
CA SER A 94 0.20 -6.67 -12.55
C SER A 94 -0.34 -6.50 -13.96
N ARG A 95 -1.49 -5.85 -14.12
CA ARG A 95 -2.21 -5.78 -15.39
C ARG A 95 -2.80 -4.40 -15.65
N SER A 96 -2.73 -3.97 -16.89
CA SER A 96 -3.47 -2.82 -17.39
C SER A 96 -4.94 -3.21 -17.59
N HIS A 97 -5.85 -2.49 -16.94
CA HIS A 97 -7.26 -2.86 -16.92
C HIS A 97 -8.16 -1.67 -16.62
N GLU A 98 -9.44 -1.78 -17.00
CA GLU A 98 -10.51 -0.92 -16.52
C GLU A 98 -11.14 -1.57 -15.28
N SER A 99 -11.46 -0.76 -14.27
CA SER A 99 -12.12 -1.18 -13.05
C SER A 99 -13.26 -0.24 -12.63
N THR A 100 -14.20 -0.75 -11.86
CA THR A 100 -15.17 0.07 -11.11
C THR A 100 -14.81 0.07 -9.63
N ARG A 101 -14.94 1.22 -8.97
CA ARG A 101 -14.57 1.39 -7.57
C ARG A 101 -15.78 1.27 -6.64
N ASN A 102 -15.66 0.41 -5.63
CA ASN A 102 -16.64 0.24 -4.57
C ASN A 102 -16.53 1.36 -3.52
N SER A 103 -17.54 1.48 -2.66
CA SER A 103 -17.57 2.47 -1.58
C SER A 103 -16.49 2.27 -0.52
N ASP A 104 -16.00 1.04 -0.36
CA ASP A 104 -14.89 0.69 0.54
C ASP A 104 -13.50 0.95 -0.08
N GLY A 105 -13.46 1.42 -1.32
CA GLY A 105 -12.24 1.71 -2.07
C GLY A 105 -11.67 0.53 -2.84
N SER A 106 -12.20 -0.69 -2.68
CA SER A 106 -11.82 -1.84 -3.51
C SER A 106 -12.28 -1.66 -4.95
N GLU A 107 -11.62 -2.34 -5.87
CA GLU A 107 -11.87 -2.23 -7.29
C GLU A 107 -12.34 -3.57 -7.85
N VAL A 108 -13.34 -3.53 -8.73
CA VAL A 108 -13.86 -4.71 -9.44
C VAL A 108 -13.35 -4.63 -10.88
N PHE A 109 -12.70 -5.70 -11.32
CA PHE A 109 -12.21 -5.79 -12.69
C PHE A 109 -13.38 -5.75 -13.70
N VAL A 110 -13.24 -4.91 -14.73
CA VAL A 110 -14.21 -4.82 -15.84
C VAL A 110 -13.68 -5.52 -17.08
N LYS A 111 -12.52 -5.11 -17.58
CA LYS A 111 -11.86 -5.71 -18.75
C LYS A 111 -10.37 -5.36 -18.79
N SER A 112 -9.58 -6.16 -19.50
CA SER A 112 -8.18 -5.87 -19.76
C SER A 112 -8.03 -4.77 -20.80
N ILE A 113 -6.99 -3.97 -20.66
CA ILE A 113 -6.54 -3.00 -21.67
C ILE A 113 -5.31 -3.59 -22.35
N GLU A 114 -5.28 -3.57 -23.69
CA GLU A 114 -4.07 -3.94 -24.42
C GLU A 114 -2.99 -2.90 -24.18
N ASP A 115 -1.85 -3.33 -23.64
CA ASP A 115 -0.68 -2.47 -23.50
C ASP A 115 0.05 -2.42 -24.84
N ASN A 116 -0.10 -1.31 -25.56
CA ASN A 116 0.67 -1.02 -26.79
C ASN A 116 2.08 -0.48 -26.45
N LEU A 117 2.73 -1.06 -25.45
CA LEU A 117 4.11 -0.70 -25.13
C LEU A 117 5.03 -1.47 -26.09
N GLN A 118 5.54 -0.72 -27.08
CA GLN A 118 6.62 -1.16 -27.97
C GLN A 118 7.93 -1.36 -27.20
#